data_AF-A0A916VC09-F1
#
_entry.id   AF-A0A916VC09-F1
#
_cell.length_a   1.000
_cell.length_b   1.000
_cell.length_c   1.000
_cell.angle_alpha   90.00
_cell.angle_beta   90.00
_cell.angle_gamma   90.00
#
_symmetry.space_group_name_H-M   'P 1'
#
loop_
_entity.id
_entity.type
_entity.pdbx_description
1 polymer ?
#
loop_
_entity_poly.entity_id
_entity_poly.type
_entity_poly.pdbx_seq_one_letter_code
_entity_poly.pdbx_strand_id
1 'polypeptide(L)'
;MDILEAKAFFKEYNGLEFHMCHDDTRKYQEYRSLHITEISKNRWRREIIKEIFVQLEKESDQTEYGVLIGNLIEVLQKIRDPIEDDSIHMISCLQGASHLDEKNKIQILEHMAGHGQGTNDGGIYLVCTRSRKEEELRQLLEPMGRFACSSGNQERYHRALQKIKKAFQDGRQKRTDI
;
A
#
# COMPACT_ATOMS: atom_id res chain seq x y z
N MET A 1 -16.08 -4.90 -24.51
CA MET A 1 -16.15 -4.66 -23.05
C MET A 1 -17.36 -3.81 -22.68
N ASP A 2 -18.17 -4.23 -21.71
CA ASP A 2 -19.20 -3.39 -21.07
C ASP A 2 -18.71 -2.76 -19.73
N ILE A 3 -19.56 -1.99 -19.04
CA ILE A 3 -19.19 -1.31 -17.78
C ILE A 3 -18.90 -2.30 -16.63
N LEU A 4 -19.61 -3.43 -16.55
CA LEU A 4 -19.40 -4.44 -15.51
C LEU A 4 -18.08 -5.17 -15.74
N GLU A 5 -17.82 -5.58 -16.98
CA GLU A 5 -16.56 -6.18 -17.42
C GLU A 5 -15.38 -5.21 -17.19
N ALA A 6 -15.58 -3.93 -17.49
CA ALA A 6 -14.56 -2.90 -17.26
C ALA A 6 -14.25 -2.71 -15.78
N LYS A 7 -15.26 -2.74 -14.91
CA LYS A 7 -15.06 -2.69 -13.47
C LYS A 7 -14.30 -3.92 -12.97
N ALA A 8 -14.67 -5.11 -13.43
CA ALA A 8 -14.00 -6.36 -13.07
C ALA A 8 -12.51 -6.33 -13.49
N PHE A 9 -12.25 -5.96 -14.75
CA PHE A 9 -10.89 -5.79 -15.27
C PHE A 9 -10.11 -4.71 -14.50
N PHE A 10 -10.75 -3.60 -14.14
CA PHE A 10 -10.09 -2.58 -13.32
C PHE A 10 -9.73 -3.10 -11.92
N LYS A 11 -10.61 -3.88 -11.28
CA LYS A 11 -10.37 -4.49 -9.97
C LYS A 11 -9.29 -5.57 -10.00
N GLU A 12 -9.23 -6.37 -11.05
CA GLU A 12 -8.20 -7.39 -11.30
C GLU A 12 -6.77 -6.80 -11.18
N TYR A 13 -6.60 -5.55 -11.60
CA TYR A 13 -5.33 -4.82 -11.54
C TYR A 13 -5.26 -3.79 -10.41
N ASN A 14 -6.02 -3.97 -9.31
CA ASN A 14 -6.05 -3.05 -8.17
C ASN A 14 -6.33 -1.58 -8.55
N GLY A 15 -7.04 -1.35 -9.64
CA GLY A 15 -7.32 -0.01 -10.16
C GLY A 15 -6.10 0.76 -10.68
N LEU A 16 -5.04 0.05 -11.05
CA LEU A 16 -3.77 0.55 -11.56
C LEU A 16 -3.70 0.38 -13.08
N GLU A 17 -4.15 1.39 -13.82
CA GLU A 17 -4.24 1.39 -15.29
C GLU A 17 -2.91 1.18 -16.01
N PHE A 18 -1.78 1.50 -15.37
CA PHE A 18 -0.46 1.22 -15.92
C PHE A 18 -0.25 -0.29 -16.12
N HIS A 19 -0.59 -1.12 -15.13
CA HIS A 19 -0.47 -2.57 -15.20
C HIS A 19 -1.45 -3.16 -16.21
N MET A 20 -2.69 -2.64 -16.25
CA MET A 20 -3.66 -3.03 -17.27
C MET A 20 -3.12 -2.84 -18.69
N CYS A 21 -2.48 -1.68 -18.96
CA CYS A 21 -1.90 -1.37 -20.25
C CYS A 21 -0.67 -2.24 -20.59
N HIS A 22 0.18 -2.48 -19.59
CA HIS A 22 1.41 -3.26 -19.73
C HIS A 22 1.12 -4.74 -20.02
N ASP A 23 0.17 -5.34 -19.30
CA ASP A 23 -0.07 -6.78 -19.32
C ASP A 23 -1.10 -7.20 -20.39
N ASP A 24 -2.14 -6.38 -20.63
CA ASP A 24 -3.14 -6.64 -21.68
C ASP A 24 -3.53 -5.34 -22.41
N THR A 25 -2.63 -4.89 -23.28
CA THR A 25 -2.82 -3.66 -24.07
C THR A 25 -4.12 -3.68 -24.88
N ARG A 26 -4.55 -4.84 -25.39
CA ARG A 26 -5.77 -4.96 -26.21
C ARG A 26 -7.02 -4.72 -25.35
N LYS A 27 -7.14 -5.44 -24.23
CA LYS A 27 -8.26 -5.28 -23.30
C LYS A 27 -8.25 -3.89 -22.65
N TYR A 28 -7.08 -3.30 -22.43
CA TYR A 28 -6.94 -1.91 -22.00
C TYR A 28 -7.46 -0.89 -23.02
N GLN A 29 -7.27 -1.11 -24.32
CA GLN A 29 -7.85 -0.25 -25.37
C GLN A 29 -9.38 -0.30 -25.36
N GLU A 30 -9.97 -1.50 -25.19
CA GLU A 30 -11.42 -1.65 -25.02
C GLU A 30 -11.91 -0.92 -23.78
N TYR A 31 -11.23 -1.08 -22.64
CA TYR A 31 -11.51 -0.35 -21.40
C TYR A 31 -11.48 1.19 -21.60
N ARG A 32 -10.45 1.67 -22.31
CA ARG A 32 -10.26 3.11 -22.59
C ARG A 32 -11.37 3.70 -23.44
N SER A 33 -11.91 2.94 -24.40
CA SER A 33 -13.02 3.41 -25.24
C SER A 33 -14.34 3.65 -24.50
N LEU A 34 -14.48 3.12 -23.27
CA LEU A 34 -15.68 3.35 -22.45
C LEU A 34 -15.69 4.72 -21.77
N HIS A 35 -14.59 5.50 -21.87
CA HIS A 35 -14.47 6.85 -21.31
C HIS A 35 -14.89 6.96 -19.84
N ILE A 36 -14.56 5.93 -19.04
CA ILE A 36 -14.90 5.87 -17.62
C ILE A 36 -14.28 7.05 -16.89
N THR A 37 -15.11 7.82 -16.20
CA THR A 37 -14.68 9.05 -15.53
C THR A 37 -13.80 8.76 -14.32
N GLU A 38 -12.94 9.72 -13.96
CA GLU A 38 -12.12 9.62 -12.74
C GLU A 38 -12.96 9.48 -11.47
N ILE A 39 -14.19 10.03 -11.45
CA ILE A 39 -15.14 9.86 -10.33
C ILE A 39 -15.54 8.38 -10.19
N SER A 40 -15.89 7.72 -11.29
CA SER A 40 -16.24 6.31 -11.31
C SER A 40 -15.05 5.43 -10.91
N LYS A 41 -13.85 5.71 -11.45
CA LYS A 41 -12.63 4.99 -11.08
C LYS A 41 -12.29 5.16 -9.60
N ASN A 42 -12.38 6.37 -9.06
CA ASN A 42 -12.13 6.64 -7.65
C ASN A 42 -13.15 5.90 -6.77
N ARG A 43 -14.43 5.83 -7.17
CA ARG A 43 -15.43 4.98 -6.50
C ARG A 43 -15.03 3.51 -6.51
N TRP A 44 -14.56 2.97 -7.63
CA TRP A 44 -14.13 1.57 -7.70
C TRP A 44 -12.88 1.31 -6.86
N ARG A 45 -11.92 2.24 -6.80
CA ARG A 45 -10.78 2.14 -5.88
C ARG A 45 -11.21 2.11 -4.42
N ARG A 46 -12.25 2.88 -4.05
CA ARG A 46 -12.84 2.81 -2.69
C ARG A 46 -13.45 1.45 -2.38
N GLU A 47 -14.04 0.78 -3.36
CA GLU A 47 -14.50 -0.60 -3.18
C GLU A 47 -13.33 -1.57 -3.00
N ILE A 48 -12.27 -1.44 -3.80
CA ILE A 48 -11.05 -2.27 -3.67
C ILE A 48 -10.44 -2.11 -2.28
N ILE A 49 -10.31 -0.87 -1.77
CA ILE A 49 -9.79 -0.62 -0.42
C ILE A 49 -10.61 -1.35 0.64
N LYS A 50 -11.95 -1.27 0.56
CA LYS A 50 -12.84 -1.98 1.49
C LYS A 50 -12.66 -3.49 1.40
N GLU A 51 -12.56 -4.03 0.19
CA GLU A 51 -12.32 -5.46 -0.04
C GLU A 51 -10.97 -5.91 0.53
N ILE A 52 -9.92 -5.09 0.42
CA ILE A 52 -8.60 -5.38 1.00
C ILE A 52 -8.67 -5.34 2.53
N PHE A 53 -9.32 -4.34 3.14
CA PHE A 53 -9.48 -4.31 4.61
C PHE A 53 -10.23 -5.53 5.14
N VAL A 54 -11.32 -5.92 4.47
CA VAL A 54 -12.05 -7.16 4.83
C VAL A 54 -11.13 -8.39 4.74
N GLN A 55 -10.19 -8.44 3.80
CA GLN A 55 -9.22 -9.54 3.71
C GLN A 55 -8.18 -9.49 4.84
N LEU A 56 -7.67 -8.31 5.17
CA LEU A 56 -6.71 -8.09 6.27
C LEU A 56 -7.30 -8.42 7.64
N GLU A 57 -8.61 -8.21 7.84
CA GLU A 57 -9.33 -8.52 9.07
C GLU A 57 -9.67 -10.01 9.23
N LYS A 58 -9.85 -10.73 8.11
CA LYS A 58 -10.44 -12.07 8.13
C LYS A 58 -9.53 -13.14 8.72
N GLU A 59 -8.20 -13.07 8.58
CA GLU A 59 -7.30 -14.10 9.14
C GLU A 59 -5.89 -13.58 9.48
N SER A 60 -5.41 -13.96 10.66
CA SER A 60 -4.09 -13.69 11.22
C SER A 60 -2.94 -14.42 10.49
N ASP A 61 -3.17 -15.58 9.90
CA ASP A 61 -2.07 -16.46 9.45
C ASP A 61 -1.75 -16.35 7.94
N GLN A 62 -2.18 -15.26 7.29
CA GLN A 62 -2.11 -15.17 5.83
C GLN A 62 -0.68 -15.13 5.29
N THR A 63 -0.38 -16.08 4.40
CA THR A 63 0.86 -16.17 3.60
C THR A 63 1.10 -14.94 2.71
N GLU A 64 0.08 -14.10 2.53
CA GLU A 64 0.06 -12.95 1.62
C GLU A 64 -0.28 -11.62 2.31
N TYR A 65 -0.27 -11.55 3.64
CA TYR A 65 -0.59 -10.32 4.38
C TYR A 65 0.25 -9.12 3.92
N GLY A 66 1.55 -9.32 3.73
CA GLY A 66 2.45 -8.29 3.23
C GLY A 66 2.11 -7.81 1.82
N VAL A 67 1.60 -8.69 0.96
CA VAL A 67 1.12 -8.36 -0.40
C VAL A 67 -0.14 -7.51 -0.33
N LEU A 68 -1.09 -7.87 0.55
CA LEU A 68 -2.30 -7.08 0.75
C LEU A 68 -2.00 -5.66 1.24
N ILE A 69 -1.05 -5.49 2.16
CA ILE A 69 -0.59 -4.17 2.61
C ILE A 69 0.04 -3.39 1.45
N GLY A 70 0.85 -4.05 0.61
CA GLY A 70 1.40 -3.44 -0.60
C GLY A 70 0.32 -2.92 -1.54
N ASN A 71 -0.65 -3.77 -1.89
CA ASN A 71 -1.77 -3.42 -2.75
C ASN A 71 -2.59 -2.26 -2.17
N LEU A 72 -2.84 -2.27 -0.85
CA LEU A 72 -3.56 -1.19 -0.17
C LEU A 72 -2.84 0.15 -0.34
N ILE A 73 -1.52 0.18 -0.11
CA ILE A 73 -0.71 1.40 -0.25
C ILE A 73 -0.75 1.93 -1.68
N GLU A 74 -0.60 1.06 -2.68
CA GLU A 74 -0.65 1.44 -4.09
C GLU A 74 -2.01 2.05 -4.48
N VAL A 75 -3.12 1.43 -4.03
CA VAL A 75 -4.46 1.94 -4.31
C VAL A 75 -4.69 3.29 -3.61
N LEU A 76 -4.31 3.42 -2.34
CA LEU A 76 -4.45 4.65 -1.57
C LEU A 76 -3.65 5.81 -2.17
N GLN A 77 -2.49 5.55 -2.77
CA GLN A 77 -1.73 6.57 -3.50
C GLN A 77 -2.47 7.12 -4.72
N LYS A 78 -3.39 6.35 -5.32
CA LYS A 78 -4.16 6.77 -6.50
C LYS A 78 -5.54 7.36 -6.18
N ILE A 79 -5.98 7.29 -4.92
CA ILE A 79 -7.25 7.87 -4.47
C ILE A 79 -7.10 9.38 -4.29
N ARG A 80 -8.10 10.14 -4.76
CA ARG A 80 -8.15 11.61 -4.62
C ARG A 80 -8.80 12.06 -3.31
N ASP A 81 -9.69 11.25 -2.77
CA ASP A 81 -10.39 11.53 -1.53
C ASP A 81 -9.45 11.56 -0.31
N PRO A 82 -9.87 12.15 0.83
CA PRO A 82 -9.13 12.06 2.09
C PRO A 82 -8.94 10.60 2.54
N ILE A 83 -7.75 10.27 3.06
CA ILE A 83 -7.40 8.90 3.46
C ILE A 83 -7.04 8.77 4.95
N GLU A 84 -7.44 9.73 5.78
CA GLU A 84 -7.13 9.73 7.21
C GLU A 84 -7.70 8.45 7.88
N ASP A 85 -8.98 8.16 7.67
CA ASP A 85 -9.64 6.98 8.24
C ASP A 85 -9.02 5.68 7.70
N ASP A 86 -8.70 5.60 6.41
CA ASP A 86 -8.02 4.43 5.84
C ASP A 86 -6.62 4.25 6.43
N SER A 87 -5.91 5.34 6.68
CA SER A 87 -4.58 5.30 7.31
C SER A 87 -4.66 4.81 8.75
N ILE A 88 -5.65 5.28 9.51
CA ILE A 88 -5.92 4.81 10.88
C ILE A 88 -6.23 3.32 10.85
N HIS A 89 -7.07 2.89 9.91
CA HIS A 89 -7.44 1.49 9.79
C HIS A 89 -6.24 0.60 9.43
N MET A 90 -5.43 1.01 8.45
CA MET A 90 -4.19 0.32 8.09
C MET A 90 -3.23 0.19 9.29
N ILE A 91 -3.05 1.25 10.07
CA ILE A 91 -2.23 1.22 11.29
C ILE A 91 -2.80 0.21 12.30
N SER A 92 -4.13 0.16 12.47
CA SER A 92 -4.79 -0.81 13.35
C SER A 92 -4.58 -2.27 12.89
N CYS A 93 -4.70 -2.54 11.59
CA CYS A 93 -4.39 -3.86 11.02
C CYS A 93 -2.94 -4.26 11.33
N LEU A 94 -1.98 -3.36 11.08
CA LEU A 94 -0.56 -3.59 11.34
C LEU A 94 -0.25 -3.79 12.84
N GLN A 95 -0.98 -3.14 13.75
CA GLN A 95 -0.86 -3.37 15.21
C GLN A 95 -1.25 -4.81 15.59
N GLY A 96 -2.29 -5.36 14.96
CA GLY A 96 -2.72 -6.74 15.16
C GLY A 96 -1.77 -7.79 14.58
N ALA A 97 -0.86 -7.39 13.69
CA ALA A 97 -0.05 -8.26 12.83
C ALA A 97 1.27 -8.77 13.46
N SER A 98 1.38 -8.79 14.79
CA SER A 98 2.64 -9.16 15.49
C SER A 98 3.05 -10.63 15.29
N HIS A 99 2.07 -11.51 15.05
CA HIS A 99 2.23 -12.95 14.86
C HIS A 99 2.72 -13.35 13.47
N LEU A 100 2.76 -12.42 12.51
CA LEU A 100 3.17 -12.71 11.14
C LEU A 100 4.59 -13.29 11.05
N ASP A 101 4.80 -14.12 10.03
CA ASP A 101 6.11 -14.67 9.71
C ASP A 101 7.11 -13.60 9.24
N GLU A 102 8.37 -14.01 9.13
CA GLU A 102 9.45 -13.16 8.67
C GLU A 102 9.18 -12.59 7.27
N LYS A 103 8.65 -13.41 6.35
CA LYS A 103 8.41 -13.01 4.96
C LYS A 103 7.44 -11.84 4.90
N ASN A 104 6.29 -11.94 5.57
CA ASN A 104 5.29 -10.89 5.59
C ASN A 104 5.80 -9.64 6.29
N LYS A 105 6.49 -9.78 7.43
CA LYS A 105 7.10 -8.64 8.13
C LYS A 105 8.06 -7.87 7.23
N ILE A 106 8.94 -8.56 6.50
CA ILE A 106 9.86 -7.92 5.56
C ILE A 106 9.11 -7.23 4.42
N GLN A 107 8.11 -7.88 3.83
CA GLN A 107 7.30 -7.27 2.76
C GLN A 107 6.60 -6.01 3.24
N ILE A 108 5.99 -6.03 4.43
CA ILE A 108 5.38 -4.83 5.03
C ILE A 108 6.42 -3.72 5.16
N LEU A 109 7.60 -4.01 5.74
CA LEU A 109 8.65 -3.00 5.89
C LEU A 109 9.08 -2.42 4.53
N GLU A 110 9.20 -3.24 3.49
CA GLU A 110 9.53 -2.80 2.14
C GLU A 110 8.43 -1.90 1.54
N HIS A 111 7.16 -2.29 1.62
CA HIS A 111 6.04 -1.50 1.12
C HIS A 111 5.85 -0.19 1.91
N MET A 112 6.11 -0.19 3.22
CA MET A 112 6.08 1.03 4.03
C MET A 112 7.22 1.97 3.67
N ALA A 113 8.39 1.44 3.34
CA ALA A 113 9.57 2.21 2.95
C ALA A 113 9.52 2.76 1.52
N GLY A 114 8.84 2.05 0.61
CA GLY A 114 8.84 2.31 -0.82
C GLY A 114 9.90 1.50 -1.58
N HIS A 115 9.59 1.16 -2.83
CA HIS A 115 10.42 0.29 -3.68
C HIS A 115 11.38 1.08 -4.55
N GLY A 116 10.98 2.29 -4.97
CA GLY A 116 11.77 3.18 -5.82
C GLY A 116 13.07 3.69 -5.19
N GLN A 117 13.84 4.46 -5.97
CA GLN A 117 15.04 5.15 -5.47
C GLN A 117 14.71 6.23 -4.42
N GLY A 118 13.48 6.78 -4.50
CA GLY A 118 12.90 7.65 -3.49
C GLY A 118 12.15 6.90 -2.39
N THR A 119 11.47 7.67 -1.54
CA THR A 119 10.60 7.19 -0.45
C THR A 119 9.13 7.58 -0.67
N ASN A 120 8.83 8.24 -1.80
CA ASN A 120 7.53 8.85 -2.10
C ASN A 120 6.45 7.87 -2.60
N ASP A 121 6.81 6.61 -2.77
CA ASP A 121 5.96 5.50 -3.16
C ASP A 121 5.70 4.53 -1.99
N GLY A 122 6.14 4.87 -0.78
CA GLY A 122 5.95 4.05 0.42
C GLY A 122 4.73 4.46 1.27
N GLY A 123 4.29 3.54 2.12
CA GLY A 123 3.25 3.79 3.12
C GLY A 123 3.62 4.88 4.14
N ILE A 124 4.91 5.05 4.48
CA ILE A 124 5.37 6.14 5.35
C ILE A 124 5.11 7.49 4.69
N TYR A 125 5.46 7.66 3.42
CA TYR A 125 5.20 8.90 2.70
C TYR A 125 3.70 9.18 2.60
N LEU A 126 2.92 8.15 2.27
CA LEU A 126 1.46 8.24 2.22
C LEU A 126 0.90 8.77 3.54
N VAL A 127 1.29 8.17 4.67
CA VAL A 127 0.85 8.59 5.99
C VAL A 127 1.36 9.99 6.29
N CYS A 128 2.66 10.26 6.25
CA CYS A 128 3.21 11.58 6.62
C CYS A 128 2.59 12.76 5.85
N THR A 129 2.27 12.56 4.56
CA THR A 129 1.75 13.62 3.68
C THR A 129 0.23 13.71 3.63
N ARG A 130 -0.50 12.64 3.96
CA ARG A 130 -1.96 12.59 3.78
C ARG A 130 -2.75 12.14 5.00
N SER A 131 -2.10 11.67 6.05
CA SER A 131 -2.73 11.47 7.35
C SER A 131 -1.89 12.00 8.49
N ARG A 132 -2.51 12.56 9.53
CA ARG A 132 -1.73 13.20 10.59
C ARG A 132 -1.03 12.21 11.54
N LYS A 133 -0.82 10.97 11.11
CA LYS A 133 -0.51 9.76 11.89
C LYS A 133 0.93 9.25 11.82
N GLU A 134 1.88 10.13 11.49
CA GLU A 134 3.31 9.75 11.43
C GLU A 134 3.80 9.12 12.72
N GLU A 135 3.46 9.72 13.87
CA GLU A 135 4.00 9.30 15.16
C GLU A 135 3.45 7.92 15.57
N GLU A 136 2.14 7.71 15.43
CA GLU A 136 1.52 6.41 15.65
C GLU A 136 2.13 5.33 14.75
N LEU A 137 2.38 5.66 13.47
CA LEU A 137 3.01 4.73 12.55
C LEU A 137 4.47 4.42 12.94
N ARG A 138 5.24 5.43 13.37
CA ARG A 138 6.63 5.26 13.81
C ARG A 138 6.71 4.32 15.01
N GLN A 139 5.86 4.54 16.01
CA GLN A 139 5.79 3.73 17.23
C GLN A 139 5.41 2.27 16.93
N LEU A 140 4.71 2.02 15.82
CA LEU A 140 4.37 0.68 15.36
C LEU A 140 5.49 0.01 14.56
N LEU A 141 6.10 0.71 13.61
CA LEU A 141 7.12 0.11 12.73
C LEU A 141 8.42 -0.20 13.46
N GLU A 142 8.79 0.57 14.49
CA GLU A 142 9.99 0.27 15.28
C GLU A 142 9.99 -1.12 15.93
N PRO A 143 8.97 -1.54 16.70
CA PRO A 143 8.92 -2.89 17.26
C PRO A 143 8.67 -3.95 16.19
N MET A 144 7.87 -3.66 15.15
CA MET A 144 7.66 -4.60 14.04
C MET A 144 8.97 -4.93 13.31
N GLY A 145 9.88 -3.96 13.21
CA GLY A 145 11.21 -4.12 12.65
C GLY A 145 12.23 -4.77 13.60
N ARG A 146 11.82 -5.33 14.76
CA ARG A 146 12.72 -6.01 15.71
C ARG A 146 12.40 -7.50 15.79
N PHE A 147 12.96 -8.27 14.85
CA PHE A 147 12.88 -9.73 14.87
C PHE A 147 14.18 -10.37 14.36
N ALA A 148 14.40 -11.63 14.73
CA ALA A 148 15.52 -12.41 14.20
C ALA A 148 15.22 -12.75 12.74
N CYS A 149 16.02 -12.22 11.82
CA CYS A 149 15.88 -12.41 10.38
C CYS A 149 16.85 -13.50 9.91
N SER A 150 16.33 -14.47 9.15
CA SER A 150 17.12 -15.54 8.54
C SER A 150 18.17 -15.00 7.58
N SER A 151 19.29 -15.72 7.42
CA SER A 151 20.40 -15.31 6.56
C SER A 151 19.98 -15.03 5.12
N GLY A 152 19.00 -15.78 4.60
CA GLY A 152 18.47 -15.60 3.24
C GLY A 152 17.75 -14.27 2.99
N ASN A 153 17.25 -13.60 4.03
CA ASN A 153 16.54 -12.32 3.89
C ASN A 153 17.25 -11.13 4.57
N GLN A 154 18.43 -11.34 5.16
CA GLN A 154 19.13 -10.28 5.91
C GLN A 154 19.36 -9.03 5.08
N GLU A 155 19.76 -9.15 3.81
CA GLU A 155 20.00 -7.98 2.95
C GLU A 155 18.71 -7.16 2.76
N ARG A 156 17.60 -7.83 2.40
CA ARG A 156 16.30 -7.20 2.21
C ARG A 156 15.82 -6.50 3.47
N TYR A 157 15.91 -7.19 4.60
CA TYR A 157 15.54 -6.66 5.90
C TYR A 157 16.33 -5.40 6.28
N HIS A 158 17.66 -5.43 6.19
CA HIS A 158 18.49 -4.27 6.52
C HIS A 158 18.23 -3.09 5.58
N ARG A 159 18.06 -3.35 4.28
CA ARG A 159 17.72 -2.33 3.29
C ARG A 159 16.38 -1.68 3.61
N ALA A 160 15.35 -2.46 3.94
CA ALA A 160 14.04 -1.95 4.33
C ALA A 160 14.14 -1.06 5.57
N LEU A 161 14.83 -1.51 6.63
CA LEU A 161 15.02 -0.71 7.85
C LEU A 161 15.78 0.60 7.60
N GLN A 162 16.82 0.58 6.76
CA GLN A 162 17.55 1.79 6.37
C GLN A 162 16.65 2.76 5.62
N LYS A 163 15.86 2.28 4.66
CA LYS A 163 14.90 3.12 3.93
C LYS A 163 13.81 3.67 4.84
N ILE A 164 13.28 2.89 5.80
CA ILE A 164 12.29 3.38 6.77
C ILE A 164 12.85 4.56 7.56
N LYS A 165 14.09 4.46 8.06
CA LYS A 165 14.75 5.56 8.76
C LYS A 165 14.83 6.82 7.90
N LYS A 166 15.22 6.67 6.62
CA LYS A 166 15.27 7.78 5.66
C LYS A 166 13.88 8.35 5.35
N ALA A 167 12.88 7.52 5.11
CA ALA A 167 11.51 7.94 4.80
C ALA A 167 10.91 8.79 5.92
N PHE A 168 11.16 8.41 7.18
CA PHE A 168 10.77 9.18 8.35
C PHE A 168 11.55 10.49 8.54
N GLN A 169 12.77 10.61 8.02
CA GLN A 169 13.51 11.87 8.00
C GLN A 169 12.96 12.80 6.91
N ASP A 170 12.78 12.27 5.70
CA ASP A 170 12.25 13.00 4.55
C ASP A 170 10.81 13.49 4.80
N GLY A 171 9.97 12.67 5.45
CA GLY A 171 8.59 12.99 5.78
C GLY A 171 8.45 14.20 6.71
N ARG A 172 9.33 14.32 7.71
CA ARG A 172 9.36 15.47 8.64
C ARG A 172 9.67 16.77 7.92
N GLN A 173 10.64 16.75 7.01
CA GLN A 173 11.07 17.94 6.29
C GLN A 173 9.96 18.48 5.37
N LYS A 174 9.14 17.60 4.80
CA LYS A 174 8.00 18.01 3.96
C LYS A 174 6.81 18.59 4.73
N ARG A 175 6.68 18.32 6.03
CA ARG A 175 5.66 18.97 6.88
C ARG A 175 6.03 20.40 7.26
N THR A 176 7.31 20.72 7.32
CA THR A 176 7.78 22.09 7.61
C THR A 176 7.70 23.03 6.40
N ASP A 177 7.51 22.47 5.20
CA ASP A 177 7.44 23.22 3.93
C ASP A 177 6.00 23.53 3.47
N ILE A 178 4.98 23.18 4.28
CA ILE A 178 3.55 23.45 4.04
C ILE A 178 3.03 24.39 5.13
#